data_AF-A0A453K0A0-F1
#
_entry.id   AF-A0A453K0A0-F1
#
_cell.length_a   1.000
_cell.length_b   1.000
_cell.length_c   1.000
_cell.angle_alpha   90.00
_cell.angle_beta   90.00
_cell.angle_gamma   90.00
#
_symmetry.space_group_name_H-M   'P 1'
#
loop_
_entity.id
_entity.type
_entity.pdbx_description
1 polymer ?
#
loop_
_entity_poly.entity_id
_entity_poly.type
_entity_poly.pdbx_seq_one_letter_code
_entity_poly.pdbx_strand_id
1 'polypeptide(L)'
;MEQLRIQYSEDFTKIGRQLYILSNAASGYHKVLEDNRKLYNQIQDLKGNIRVYCRVRPFLPGQANSSSSVAGMEERTITIITPTKYGKDGSKSFTFNKVFGPAATQEEVFSDMQPLIRSVLDGFNVCIFAYGQTGSGKTYTMSGPNVLSEKSVGVNYRALNDLFNLQAQRKGTINYEISVQMIEIYNEQVRDLL
;
A
#
# COMPACT_ATOMS: atom_id res chain seq x y z
N MET A 1 3.65 -12.86 -62.47
CA MET A 1 2.66 -11.83 -62.05
C MET A 1 1.46 -12.47 -61.34
N GLU A 2 0.82 -13.49 -61.91
CA GLU A 2 -0.31 -14.23 -61.31
C GLU A 2 0.01 -14.85 -59.93
N GLN A 3 1.10 -15.61 -59.81
CA GLN A 3 1.54 -16.26 -58.57
C GLN A 3 1.78 -15.28 -57.43
N LEU A 4 2.38 -14.13 -57.74
CA LEU A 4 2.63 -13.08 -56.75
C LEU A 4 1.31 -12.54 -56.18
N ARG A 5 0.29 -12.42 -57.03
CA ARG A 5 -1.05 -11.93 -56.66
C ARG A 5 -1.79 -12.91 -55.76
N ILE A 6 -1.66 -14.21 -56.04
CA ILE A 6 -2.22 -15.29 -55.20
C ILE A 6 -1.54 -15.30 -53.84
N GLN A 7 -0.19 -15.23 -53.81
CA GLN A 7 0.59 -15.16 -52.58
C GLN A 7 0.16 -13.99 -51.69
N TYR A 8 0.03 -12.77 -52.25
CA TYR A 8 -0.42 -11.61 -51.50
C TYR A 8 -1.85 -11.80 -50.93
N SER A 9 -2.76 -12.38 -51.72
CA SER A 9 -4.13 -12.66 -51.25
C SER A 9 -4.15 -13.63 -50.06
N GLU A 10 -3.33 -14.67 -50.10
CA GLU A 10 -3.16 -15.62 -49.00
C GLU A 10 -2.57 -14.95 -47.75
N ASP A 11 -1.56 -14.11 -47.92
CA ASP A 11 -0.93 -13.35 -46.83
C ASP A 11 -1.90 -12.37 -46.18
N PHE A 12 -2.67 -11.61 -46.97
CA PHE A 12 -3.71 -10.71 -46.44
C PHE A 12 -4.80 -11.48 -45.69
N THR A 13 -5.21 -12.65 -46.19
CA THR A 13 -6.20 -13.50 -45.52
C THR A 13 -5.65 -14.08 -44.21
N LYS A 14 -4.34 -14.40 -44.16
CA LYS A 14 -3.66 -14.87 -42.96
C LYS A 14 -3.54 -13.77 -41.91
N ILE A 15 -3.14 -12.56 -42.32
CA ILE A 15 -3.07 -11.37 -41.45
C ILE A 15 -4.47 -11.03 -40.92
N GLY A 16 -5.50 -11.03 -41.77
CA GLY A 16 -6.87 -10.77 -41.35
C GLY A 16 -7.36 -11.75 -40.28
N ARG A 17 -7.06 -13.04 -40.43
CA ARG A 17 -7.34 -14.06 -39.40
C ARG A 17 -6.58 -13.81 -38.10
N GLN A 18 -5.29 -13.48 -38.19
CA GLN A 18 -4.48 -13.17 -37.01
C GLN A 18 -4.99 -11.93 -36.27
N LEU A 19 -5.35 -10.87 -37.01
CA LEU A 19 -5.89 -9.64 -36.46
C LEU A 19 -7.24 -9.89 -35.76
N TYR A 20 -8.10 -10.71 -36.36
CA TYR A 20 -9.38 -11.08 -35.75
C TYR A 20 -9.20 -11.85 -34.43
N ILE A 21 -8.30 -12.83 -34.39
CA ILE A 21 -7.97 -13.58 -33.17
C ILE A 21 -7.42 -12.63 -32.10
N LEU A 22 -6.49 -11.74 -32.47
CA LEU A 22 -5.90 -10.77 -31.56
C LEU A 22 -6.96 -9.80 -31.01
N SER A 23 -7.86 -9.31 -31.85
CA SER A 23 -8.96 -8.42 -31.44
C SER A 23 -9.90 -9.10 -30.44
N ASN A 24 -10.27 -10.36 -30.68
CA ASN A 24 -11.10 -11.12 -29.75
C ASN A 24 -10.38 -11.38 -28.42
N ALA A 25 -9.09 -11.72 -28.46
CA ALA A 25 -8.28 -11.90 -27.27
C ALA A 25 -8.15 -10.58 -26.47
N ALA A 26 -7.95 -9.45 -27.15
CA ALA A 26 -7.86 -8.13 -26.53
C ALA A 26 -9.19 -7.71 -25.86
N SER A 27 -10.33 -7.99 -26.51
CA SER A 27 -11.66 -7.73 -25.94
C SER A 27 -11.91 -8.59 -24.69
N GLY A 28 -11.59 -9.89 -24.76
CA GLY A 28 -11.66 -10.78 -23.60
C GLY A 28 -10.78 -10.33 -22.44
N TYR A 29 -9.57 -9.85 -22.74
CA TYR A 29 -8.64 -9.31 -21.75
C TYR A 29 -9.19 -8.06 -21.06
N HIS A 30 -9.83 -7.14 -21.80
CA HIS A 30 -10.47 -5.95 -21.23
C HIS A 30 -11.57 -6.31 -20.22
N LYS A 31 -12.40 -7.30 -20.54
CA LYS A 31 -13.44 -7.78 -19.63
C LYS A 31 -12.84 -8.34 -18.34
N VAL A 32 -11.79 -9.15 -18.45
CA VAL A 32 -11.07 -9.71 -17.29
C VAL A 32 -10.47 -8.60 -16.43
N LEU A 33 -9.89 -7.55 -17.02
CA LEU A 33 -9.38 -6.40 -16.28
C LEU A 33 -10.49 -5.67 -15.51
N GLU A 34 -11.66 -5.49 -16.13
CA GLU A 34 -12.80 -4.84 -15.49
C GLU A 34 -13.35 -5.67 -14.31
N ASP A 35 -13.46 -6.98 -14.49
CA ASP A 35 -13.91 -7.90 -13.43
C ASP A 35 -12.90 -7.97 -12.27
N ASN A 36 -11.59 -8.02 -12.58
CA ASN A 36 -10.53 -7.95 -11.58
C ASN A 36 -10.62 -6.65 -10.76
N ARG A 37 -10.87 -5.51 -11.42
CA ARG A 37 -11.07 -4.22 -10.73
C ARG A 37 -12.28 -4.27 -9.79
N LYS A 38 -13.41 -4.84 -10.24
CA LYS A 38 -14.63 -4.97 -9.40
C LYS A 38 -14.37 -5.84 -8.18
N LEU A 39 -13.78 -7.02 -8.37
CA LEU A 39 -13.45 -7.94 -7.28
C LEU A 39 -12.47 -7.32 -6.30
N TYR A 40 -11.48 -6.59 -6.81
CA TYR A 40 -10.50 -5.90 -6.00
C TYR A 40 -11.14 -4.88 -5.07
N ASN A 41 -12.05 -4.05 -5.59
CA ASN A 41 -12.77 -3.05 -4.81
C ASN A 41 -13.69 -3.70 -3.77
N GLN A 42 -14.40 -4.78 -4.14
CA GLN A 42 -15.21 -5.54 -3.17
C GLN A 42 -14.36 -6.08 -2.02
N ILE A 43 -13.15 -6.57 -2.29
CA ILE A 43 -12.23 -7.01 -1.24
C ILE A 43 -11.82 -5.85 -0.33
N GLN A 44 -11.58 -4.65 -0.89
CA GLN A 44 -11.24 -3.48 -0.07
C GLN A 44 -12.41 -3.04 0.82
N ASP A 45 -13.63 -3.03 0.27
CA ASP A 45 -14.85 -2.66 1.00
C ASP A 45 -15.11 -3.65 2.15
N LEU A 46 -14.95 -4.96 1.90
CA LEU A 46 -15.11 -6.01 2.91
C LEU A 46 -14.08 -5.91 4.03
N LYS A 47 -12.85 -5.46 3.72
CA LYS A 47 -11.82 -5.18 4.75
C LYS A 47 -12.11 -3.90 5.55
N GLY A 48 -13.09 -3.11 5.12
CA GLY A 48 -13.47 -1.83 5.72
C GLY A 48 -12.74 -0.65 5.09
N ASN A 49 -13.50 0.45 4.95
CA ASN A 49 -13.04 1.72 4.39
C ASN A 49 -12.13 2.49 5.36
N ILE A 50 -12.27 2.24 6.67
CA ILE A 50 -11.42 2.79 7.72
C ILE A 50 -10.69 1.62 8.36
N ARG A 51 -9.36 1.69 8.36
CA ARG A 51 -8.49 0.66 8.94
C ARG A 51 -7.55 1.31 9.94
N VAL A 52 -7.51 0.76 11.14
CA VAL A 52 -6.64 1.21 12.22
C VAL A 52 -5.60 0.14 12.48
N TYR A 53 -4.34 0.53 12.34
CA TYR A 53 -3.18 -0.32 12.58
C TYR A 53 -2.45 0.14 13.85
N CYS A 54 -2.08 -0.82 14.69
CA CYS A 54 -1.18 -0.55 15.81
C CYS A 54 0.23 -0.99 15.41
N ARG A 55 1.24 -0.13 15.61
CA ARG A 55 2.65 -0.49 15.38
C ARG A 55 3.47 -0.19 16.62
N VAL A 56 4.02 -1.23 17.23
CA VAL A 56 4.92 -1.13 18.38
C VAL A 56 6.34 -1.04 17.85
N ARG A 57 7.03 0.07 18.12
CA ARG A 57 8.45 0.22 17.73
C ARG A 57 9.35 -0.67 18.61
N PRO A 58 10.50 -1.12 18.10
CA PRO A 58 11.52 -1.71 18.95
C PRO A 58 12.12 -0.70 19.93
N PHE A 59 12.64 -1.21 21.05
CA PHE A 59 13.44 -0.42 21.98
C PHE A 59 14.69 0.12 21.31
N LEU A 60 15.09 1.34 21.69
CA LEU A 60 16.35 1.91 21.22
C LEU A 60 17.52 1.20 21.91
N PRO A 61 18.72 1.15 21.30
CA PRO A 61 19.91 0.65 21.97
C PRO A 61 20.09 1.34 23.33
N GLY A 62 20.23 0.53 24.40
CA GLY A 62 20.35 1.03 25.77
C GLY A 62 19.03 1.19 26.54
N GLN A 63 17.86 0.98 25.92
CA GLN A 63 16.59 0.86 26.63
C GLN A 63 16.39 -0.59 27.09
N ALA A 64 16.18 -0.81 28.39
CA ALA A 64 15.93 -2.14 28.94
C ALA A 64 14.50 -2.61 28.64
N ASN A 65 14.35 -3.85 28.17
CA ASN A 65 13.05 -4.50 27.91
C ASN A 65 12.12 -4.55 29.14
N SER A 66 12.67 -4.38 30.36
CA SER A 66 11.94 -4.35 31.63
C SER A 66 11.00 -3.15 31.79
N SER A 67 10.98 -2.21 30.86
CA SER A 67 10.10 -1.03 30.86
C SER A 67 8.92 -1.12 29.88
N SER A 68 8.68 -2.30 29.27
CA SER A 68 7.53 -2.50 28.38
C SER A 68 6.22 -2.56 29.17
N SER A 69 5.27 -1.68 28.85
CA SER A 69 3.89 -1.80 29.33
C SER A 69 3.06 -2.81 28.52
N VAL A 70 3.62 -3.47 27.50
CA VAL A 70 2.91 -4.46 26.69
C VAL A 70 2.91 -5.82 27.39
N ALA A 71 1.74 -6.29 27.81
CA ALA A 71 1.53 -7.56 28.50
C ALA A 71 1.35 -8.74 27.53
N GLY A 72 0.78 -8.47 26.35
CA GLY A 72 0.48 -9.48 25.35
C GLY A 72 0.19 -8.86 23.99
N MET A 73 0.53 -9.57 22.93
CA MET A 73 0.35 -9.12 21.55
C MET A 73 -0.06 -10.29 20.67
N GLU A 74 -1.20 -10.12 20.02
CA GLU A 74 -1.77 -11.05 19.03
C GLU A 74 -1.90 -10.31 17.69
N GLU A 75 -2.41 -10.99 16.66
CA GLU A 75 -2.52 -10.41 15.31
C GLU A 75 -3.38 -9.13 15.28
N ARG A 76 -4.45 -9.08 16.08
CA ARG A 76 -5.40 -7.95 16.12
C ARG A 76 -5.54 -7.29 17.48
N THR A 77 -5.03 -7.92 18.53
CA THR A 77 -5.24 -7.47 19.91
C THR A 77 -3.91 -7.16 20.56
N ILE A 78 -3.83 -6.01 21.24
CA ILE A 78 -2.71 -5.67 22.10
C ILE A 78 -3.22 -5.42 23.52
N THR A 79 -2.54 -6.02 24.49
CA THR A 79 -2.86 -5.88 25.92
C THR A 79 -1.75 -5.12 26.60
N ILE A 80 -2.10 -4.05 27.32
CA ILE A 80 -1.17 -3.23 28.08
C ILE A 80 -1.44 -3.32 29.59
N ILE A 81 -0.37 -3.34 30.37
CA ILE A 81 -0.40 -3.24 31.82
C ILE A 81 -0.59 -1.76 32.17
N THR A 82 -1.63 -1.46 32.94
CA THR A 82 -1.89 -0.14 33.49
C THR A 82 -1.53 -0.15 34.97
N PRO A 83 -0.62 0.71 35.45
CA PRO A 83 -0.36 0.83 36.87
C PRO A 83 -1.63 1.34 37.56
N THR A 84 -2.22 0.54 38.44
CA THR A 84 -3.36 0.97 39.24
C THR A 84 -2.88 1.50 40.59
N LYS A 85 -3.55 2.53 41.12
CA LYS A 85 -3.23 3.12 42.42
C LYS A 85 -3.54 2.18 43.61
N TYR A 86 -4.10 0.98 43.40
CA TYR A 86 -4.71 0.15 44.45
C TYR A 86 -4.33 -1.36 44.42
N GLY A 87 -3.16 -1.72 43.89
CA GLY A 87 -2.54 -3.02 44.18
C GLY A 87 -3.09 -4.26 43.46
N LYS A 88 -3.95 -4.09 42.43
CA LYS A 88 -4.19 -5.11 41.41
C LYS A 88 -3.77 -4.55 40.06
N ASP A 89 -2.71 -5.10 39.47
CA ASP A 89 -2.30 -4.74 38.12
C ASP A 89 -3.50 -4.89 37.17
N GLY A 90 -3.97 -3.77 36.65
CA GLY A 90 -5.06 -3.76 35.68
C GLY A 90 -4.46 -3.91 34.30
N SER A 91 -4.99 -4.83 33.49
CA SER A 91 -4.68 -4.88 32.07
C SER A 91 -5.81 -4.25 31.24
N LYS A 92 -5.45 -3.62 30.12
CA LYS A 92 -6.40 -3.13 29.12
C LYS A 92 -6.05 -3.72 27.77
N SER A 93 -7.05 -4.25 27.07
CA SER A 93 -6.89 -4.81 25.73
C SER A 93 -7.55 -3.91 24.69
N PHE A 94 -6.90 -3.76 23.55
CA PHE A 94 -7.36 -2.95 22.42
C PHE A 94 -7.32 -3.78 21.15
N THR A 95 -8.38 -3.71 20.35
CA THR A 95 -8.50 -4.43 19.08
C THR A 95 -8.32 -3.47 17.90
N PHE A 96 -7.54 -3.90 16.92
CA PHE A 96 -7.19 -3.17 15.71
C PHE A 96 -7.41 -4.06 14.48
N ASN A 97 -7.32 -3.49 13.27
CA ASN A 97 -7.32 -4.30 12.04
C ASN A 97 -6.10 -5.21 11.98
N LYS A 98 -4.95 -4.73 12.48
CA LYS A 98 -3.72 -5.51 12.68
C LYS A 98 -2.78 -4.82 13.66
N VAL A 99 -2.02 -5.60 14.40
CA VAL A 99 -0.98 -5.17 15.34
C VAL A 99 0.38 -5.65 14.83
N PHE A 100 1.27 -4.70 14.56
CA PHE A 100 2.65 -4.92 14.16
C PHE A 100 3.56 -4.82 15.39
N GLY A 101 4.25 -5.90 15.70
CA GLY A 101 5.20 -5.91 16.82
C GLY A 101 6.54 -5.22 16.53
N PRO A 102 7.43 -5.18 17.53
CA PRO A 102 8.77 -4.61 17.40
C PRO A 102 9.63 -5.18 16.26
N ALA A 103 9.40 -6.45 15.90
CA ALA A 103 10.12 -7.14 14.83
C ALA A 103 9.56 -6.84 13.44
N ALA A 104 8.41 -6.18 13.34
CA ALA A 104 7.74 -5.93 12.06
C ALA A 104 8.55 -4.97 11.18
N THR A 105 8.82 -5.43 9.96
CA THR A 105 9.59 -4.70 8.97
C THR A 105 8.76 -3.60 8.29
N GLN A 106 9.44 -2.66 7.62
CA GLN A 106 8.75 -1.65 6.81
C GLN A 106 7.98 -2.26 5.65
N GLU A 107 8.50 -3.36 5.09
CA GLU A 107 7.87 -4.10 4.00
C GLU A 107 6.59 -4.78 4.45
N GLU A 108 6.58 -5.44 5.61
CA GLU A 108 5.37 -6.07 6.17
C GLU A 108 4.27 -5.03 6.45
N VAL A 109 4.64 -3.87 6.98
CA VAL A 109 3.70 -2.76 7.20
C VAL A 109 3.13 -2.26 5.86
N PHE A 110 4.00 -2.06 4.87
CA PHE A 110 3.58 -1.63 3.54
C PHE A 110 2.71 -2.66 2.83
N SER A 111 3.03 -3.96 2.92
CA SER A 111 2.29 -5.03 2.25
C SER A 111 0.82 -5.09 2.68
N ASP A 112 0.50 -4.74 3.93
CA ASP A 112 -0.89 -4.70 4.41
C ASP A 112 -1.66 -3.48 3.89
N MET A 113 -0.96 -2.35 3.71
CA MET A 113 -1.51 -1.08 3.22
C MET A 113 -1.53 -0.98 1.69
N GLN A 114 -0.64 -1.71 1.01
CA GLN A 114 -0.47 -1.67 -0.44
C GLN A 114 -1.79 -1.84 -1.19
N PRO A 115 -2.69 -2.77 -0.81
CA PRO A 115 -3.92 -2.91 -1.54
C PRO A 115 -4.81 -1.66 -1.49
N LEU A 116 -4.85 -0.99 -0.34
CA LEU A 116 -5.58 0.27 -0.20
C LEU A 116 -4.94 1.37 -1.03
N ILE A 117 -3.61 1.48 -1.01
CA ILE A 117 -2.85 2.47 -1.80
C ILE A 117 -3.13 2.33 -3.29
N ARG A 118 -3.13 1.10 -3.83
CA ARG A 118 -3.37 0.85 -5.25
C ARG A 118 -4.77 1.22 -5.73
N SER A 119 -5.76 1.31 -4.83
CA SER A 119 -7.12 1.75 -5.17
C SER A 119 -7.18 3.17 -5.74
N VAL A 120 -6.14 4.01 -5.53
CA VAL A 120 -6.06 5.33 -6.19
C VAL A 120 -6.04 5.23 -7.70
N LEU A 121 -5.47 4.15 -8.25
CA LEU A 121 -5.42 3.90 -9.69
C LEU A 121 -6.79 3.53 -10.28
N ASP A 122 -7.73 3.13 -9.42
CA ASP A 122 -9.12 2.80 -9.78
C ASP A 122 -10.08 3.97 -9.53
N GLY A 123 -9.56 5.14 -9.10
CA GLY A 123 -10.33 6.37 -8.91
C GLY A 123 -10.79 6.63 -7.48
N PHE A 124 -10.22 5.94 -6.48
CA PHE A 124 -10.55 6.16 -5.07
C PHE A 124 -9.61 7.15 -4.39
N ASN A 125 -10.15 7.89 -3.42
CA ASN A 125 -9.35 8.73 -2.53
C ASN A 125 -8.84 7.90 -1.36
N VAL A 126 -7.54 7.95 -1.11
CA VAL A 126 -6.89 7.21 -0.02
C VAL A 126 -6.15 8.19 0.89
N CYS A 127 -6.36 8.05 2.20
CA CYS A 127 -5.66 8.83 3.21
C CYS A 127 -4.94 7.88 4.17
N ILE A 128 -3.63 8.09 4.34
CA ILE A 128 -2.80 7.37 5.30
C ILE A 128 -2.14 8.41 6.20
N PHE A 129 -2.38 8.29 7.50
CA PHE A 129 -1.76 9.15 8.51
C PHE A 129 -1.19 8.30 9.64
N ALA A 130 -0.08 8.76 10.21
CA ALA A 130 0.53 8.15 11.38
C ALA A 130 0.19 8.96 12.63
N TYR A 131 -0.32 8.30 13.67
CA TYR A 131 -0.69 8.94 14.93
C TYR A 131 0.10 8.37 16.12
N GLY A 132 0.37 9.21 17.12
CA GLY A 132 1.09 8.84 18.34
C GLY A 132 1.95 9.97 18.89
N GLN A 133 2.52 9.79 20.08
CA GLN A 133 3.38 10.77 20.72
C GLN A 133 4.71 11.00 19.97
N THR A 134 5.44 12.07 20.32
CA THR A 134 6.82 12.26 19.82
C THR A 134 7.71 11.08 20.23
N GLY A 135 8.52 10.58 19.30
CA GLY A 135 9.35 9.39 19.49
C GLY A 135 8.65 8.04 19.35
N SER A 136 7.35 7.99 19.01
CA SER A 136 6.62 6.72 18.81
C SER A 136 6.94 5.99 17.49
N GLY A 137 7.62 6.65 16.54
CA GLY A 137 7.96 6.07 15.24
C GLY A 137 7.07 6.50 14.07
N LYS A 138 6.31 7.61 14.19
CA LYS A 138 5.50 8.17 13.09
C LYS A 138 6.32 8.43 11.82
N THR A 139 7.36 9.26 11.92
CA THR A 139 8.27 9.61 10.81
C THR A 139 8.99 8.38 10.27
N TYR A 140 9.43 7.49 11.16
CA TYR A 140 10.06 6.22 10.77
C TYR A 140 9.10 5.35 9.94
N THR A 141 7.81 5.31 10.29
CA THR A 141 6.82 4.53 9.52
C THR A 141 6.54 5.13 8.14
N MET A 142 6.35 6.45 8.07
CA MET A 142 5.98 7.12 6.81
C MET A 142 7.16 7.29 5.86
N SER A 143 8.30 7.79 6.35
CA SER A 143 9.47 8.10 5.51
C SER A 143 10.60 7.10 5.66
N GLY A 144 10.79 6.55 6.87
CA GLY A 144 11.95 5.71 7.21
C GLY A 144 12.98 6.47 8.06
N PRO A 145 14.15 5.87 8.30
CA PRO A 145 15.26 6.54 8.98
C PRO A 145 15.92 7.61 8.09
N ASN A 146 16.75 8.48 8.68
CA ASN A 146 17.48 9.52 7.94
C ASN A 146 18.42 8.94 6.88
N VAL A 147 19.04 7.79 7.17
CA VAL A 147 19.88 7.06 6.21
C VAL A 147 19.03 5.96 5.60
N LEU A 148 18.51 6.21 4.40
CA LEU A 148 17.63 5.29 3.71
C LEU A 148 18.40 4.10 3.14
N SER A 149 17.80 2.92 3.30
CA SER A 149 18.19 1.69 2.60
C SER A 149 16.93 1.05 2.02
N GLU A 150 17.07 0.20 1.00
CA GLU A 150 15.92 -0.46 0.35
C GLU A 150 14.99 -1.18 1.35
N LYS A 151 15.55 -1.70 2.45
CA LYS A 151 14.79 -2.37 3.51
C LYS A 151 14.13 -1.40 4.49
N SER A 152 14.69 -0.20 4.67
CA SER A 152 14.25 0.75 5.71
C SER A 152 13.38 1.89 5.20
N VAL A 153 13.26 2.10 3.88
CA VAL A 153 12.34 3.09 3.31
C VAL A 153 10.91 2.88 3.83
N GLY A 154 10.26 3.99 4.20
CA GLY A 154 8.92 3.99 4.75
C GLY A 154 7.80 3.86 3.71
N VAL A 155 6.57 3.96 4.19
CA VAL A 155 5.35 3.79 3.38
C VAL A 155 5.31 4.75 2.19
N ASN A 156 5.69 6.02 2.34
CA ASN A 156 5.59 7.04 1.29
C ASN A 156 6.41 6.67 0.05
N TYR A 157 7.69 6.33 0.25
CA TYR A 157 8.58 5.97 -0.85
C TYR A 157 8.18 4.63 -1.50
N ARG A 158 7.75 3.65 -0.69
CA ARG A 158 7.25 2.37 -1.21
C ARG A 158 5.99 2.54 -2.05
N ALA A 159 5.06 3.37 -1.59
CA ALA A 159 3.84 3.70 -2.29
C ALA A 159 4.12 4.34 -3.65
N LEU A 160 4.93 5.40 -3.69
CA LEU A 160 5.28 6.08 -4.93
C LEU A 160 6.00 5.13 -5.90
N ASN A 161 7.00 4.37 -5.42
CA ASN A 161 7.70 3.40 -6.26
C ASN A 161 6.74 2.35 -6.84
N ASP A 162 5.81 1.83 -6.05
CA ASP A 162 4.80 0.86 -6.51
C ASP A 162 3.88 1.48 -7.57
N LEU A 163 3.41 2.72 -7.38
CA LEU A 163 2.57 3.42 -8.35
C LEU A 163 3.30 3.70 -9.66
N PHE A 164 4.56 4.15 -9.62
CA PHE A 164 5.38 4.34 -10.82
C PHE A 164 5.66 3.03 -11.57
N ASN A 165 5.92 1.94 -10.83
CA ASN A 165 6.10 0.63 -11.43
C ASN A 165 4.83 0.13 -12.13
N LEU A 166 3.67 0.32 -11.50
CA LEU A 166 2.37 -0.03 -12.10
C LEU A 166 2.06 0.84 -13.33
N GLN A 167 2.38 2.13 -13.28
CA GLN A 167 2.26 3.02 -14.44
C GLN A 167 3.10 2.51 -15.61
N ALA A 168 4.36 2.14 -15.36
CA ALA A 168 5.25 1.62 -16.40
C ALA A 168 4.73 0.29 -16.99
N GLN A 169 4.26 -0.62 -16.14
CA GLN A 169 3.71 -1.92 -16.55
C GLN A 169 2.43 -1.80 -17.39
N ARG A 170 1.60 -0.79 -17.11
CA ARG A 170 0.29 -0.61 -17.76
C ARG A 170 0.28 0.42 -18.88
N LYS A 171 1.42 1.00 -19.24
CA LYS A 171 1.56 2.07 -20.25
C LYS A 171 0.93 1.74 -21.61
N GLY A 172 0.84 0.47 -21.99
CA GLY A 172 0.20 0.03 -23.24
C GLY A 172 -1.34 -0.01 -23.20
N THR A 173 -1.94 0.17 -22.03
CA THR A 173 -3.39 0.06 -21.81
C THR A 173 -3.98 1.30 -21.16
N ILE A 174 -3.27 1.91 -20.20
CA ILE A 174 -3.72 3.07 -19.43
C ILE A 174 -2.57 4.07 -19.33
N ASN A 175 -2.88 5.34 -19.60
CA ASN A 175 -1.97 6.46 -19.37
C ASN A 175 -2.28 7.07 -18.00
N TYR A 176 -1.30 7.04 -17.10
CA TYR A 176 -1.39 7.70 -15.79
C TYR A 176 -0.54 8.97 -15.78
N GLU A 177 -1.04 10.00 -15.11
CA GLU A 177 -0.30 11.20 -14.74
C GLU A 177 -0.21 11.26 -13.22
N ILE A 178 1.01 11.38 -12.68
CA ILE A 178 1.26 11.41 -11.24
C ILE A 178 1.90 12.76 -10.90
N SER A 179 1.22 13.52 -10.04
CA SER A 179 1.69 14.79 -9.49
C SER A 179 1.89 14.67 -7.98
N VAL A 180 2.87 15.38 -7.43
CA VAL A 180 3.21 15.36 -6.00
C VAL A 180 3.21 16.78 -5.45
N GLN A 181 2.63 16.96 -4.27
CA GLN A 181 2.67 18.19 -3.49
C GLN A 181 3.06 17.84 -2.05
N MET A 182 3.89 18.67 -1.42
CA MET A 182 4.34 18.46 -0.05
C MET A 182 4.08 19.71 0.78
N ILE A 183 3.29 19.57 1.84
CA ILE A 183 2.80 20.69 2.64
C ILE A 183 3.03 20.41 4.12
N GLU A 184 3.42 21.43 4.87
CA GLU A 184 3.42 21.45 6.33
C GLU A 184 2.24 22.28 6.85
N ILE A 185 1.57 21.77 7.88
CA ILE A 185 0.59 22.53 8.67
C ILE A 185 1.14 22.68 10.07
N TYR A 186 1.46 23.92 10.47
CA TYR A 186 1.96 24.23 11.81
C TYR A 186 1.23 25.43 12.38
N ASN A 187 0.58 25.26 13.53
CA ASN A 187 -0.21 26.32 14.19
C ASN A 187 -1.25 26.95 13.24
N GLU A 188 -2.05 26.12 12.57
CA GLU A 188 -3.04 26.53 11.57
C GLU A 188 -2.46 27.33 10.38
N GLN A 189 -1.13 27.32 10.18
CA GLN A 189 -0.47 27.93 9.02
C GLN A 189 0.00 26.85 8.06
N VAL A 190 -0.32 27.06 6.78
CA VAL A 190 0.05 26.18 5.67
C VAL A 190 1.37 26.66 5.06
N ARG A 191 2.32 25.76 4.85
CA ARG A 191 3.61 26.04 4.20
C ARG A 191 3.87 25.03 3.11
N ASP A 192 4.25 25.52 1.94
CA ASP A 192 4.77 24.68 0.86
C ASP A 192 6.20 24.23 1.20
N LEU A 193 6.51 22.96 0.92
CA LEU A 193 7.83 22.36 1.16
C LEU A 193 8.58 22.03 -0.14
N LEU A 194 7.99 22.34 -1.30
CA LEU A 194 8.63 22.25 -2.63
C LEU A 194 8.92 23.65 -3.18
#